data_AF-A0A9D8RLR1-F1
#
_entry.id   AF-A0A9D8RLR1-F1
#
_cell.length_a   1.000
_cell.length_b   1.000
_cell.length_c   1.000
_cell.angle_alpha   90.00
_cell.angle_beta   90.00
_cell.angle_gamma   90.00
#
_symmetry.space_group_name_H-M   'P 1'
#
loop_
_entity.id
_entity.type
_entity.pdbx_description
1 polymer ?
#
loop_
_entity_poly.entity_id
_entity_poly.type
_entity_poly.pdbx_seq_one_letter_code
_entity_poly.pdbx_strand_id
1 'polypeptide(L)'
;GGNVYWNQGMLWYKERQQGWSDMEWMIRDWVNWKWLSGDHIVEQHVHNIDVFLWMTGLKPVKATAVGARHRRVTGDQYDQFSVDFEMENGIHMHSMCRQIDGCSTNVSEFIQGTKGSWNSADHEIKDLAGNVIWKYDEEAAKAQWQQHDPYVLEHVDWVNHIRKGTMHDEASECGISCLAGVMGREAAYTGGTVTWDEISASNLDYMPEKLELGKMPMQDYVVMVTGKEK
;
A
#
# COMPACT_ATOMS: atom_id res chain seq x y z
N GLY A 1 9.92 15.22 -5.63
CA GLY A 1 8.78 14.80 -4.78
C GLY A 1 7.68 14.29 -5.68
N GLY A 2 6.55 13.91 -5.13
CA GLY A 2 5.44 13.45 -5.97
C GLY A 2 4.26 12.95 -5.17
N ASN A 3 3.32 12.38 -5.90
CA ASN A 3 2.03 11.97 -5.36
C ASN A 3 1.73 10.54 -5.80
N VAL A 4 1.14 9.75 -4.92
CA VAL A 4 0.72 8.37 -5.19
C VAL A 4 -0.72 8.17 -4.72
N TYR A 5 -1.53 7.51 -5.54
CA TYR A 5 -2.98 7.42 -5.34
C TYR A 5 -3.50 6.00 -5.49
N TRP A 6 -4.31 5.54 -4.54
CA TRP A 6 -5.18 4.37 -4.66
C TRP A 6 -6.60 4.70 -4.18
N ASN A 7 -7.31 5.46 -4.99
CA ASN A 7 -8.69 5.85 -4.74
C ASN A 7 -9.64 5.01 -5.59
N GLN A 8 -10.43 4.17 -4.94
CA GLN A 8 -11.39 3.27 -5.59
C GLN A 8 -12.70 3.16 -4.78
N GLY A 9 -13.59 2.29 -5.26
CA GLY A 9 -14.81 1.91 -4.54
C GLY A 9 -14.52 1.00 -3.34
N MET A 10 -15.57 0.68 -2.59
CA MET A 10 -15.47 -0.32 -1.53
C MET A 10 -15.12 -1.67 -2.14
N LEU A 11 -14.26 -2.44 -1.47
CA LEU A 11 -14.10 -3.86 -1.78
C LEU A 11 -15.33 -4.66 -1.30
N TRP A 12 -15.25 -5.98 -1.42
CA TRP A 12 -16.26 -6.88 -0.90
C TRP A 12 -16.20 -7.01 0.63
N TYR A 13 -17.31 -7.45 1.22
CA TYR A 13 -17.37 -7.92 2.60
C TYR A 13 -18.20 -9.21 2.67
N LYS A 14 -18.07 -9.96 3.76
CA LYS A 14 -18.89 -11.13 4.06
C LYS A 14 -19.67 -10.91 5.33
N GLU A 15 -21.00 -11.01 5.23
CA GLU A 15 -21.85 -11.17 6.40
C GLU A 15 -21.56 -12.52 7.06
N ARG A 16 -21.56 -12.53 8.40
CA ARG A 16 -21.35 -13.76 9.15
C ARG A 16 -22.55 -14.70 8.98
N GLN A 17 -22.27 -15.92 8.54
CA GLN A 17 -23.30 -16.96 8.40
C GLN A 17 -23.47 -17.79 9.67
N GLN A 18 -24.64 -18.42 9.81
CA GLN A 18 -24.91 -19.36 10.90
C GLN A 18 -23.91 -20.52 10.85
N GLY A 19 -23.34 -20.85 12.01
CA GLY A 19 -22.36 -21.93 12.16
C GLY A 19 -20.90 -21.47 12.04
N TRP A 20 -20.63 -20.28 11.49
CA TRP A 20 -19.26 -19.74 11.48
C TRP A 20 -18.86 -19.27 12.87
N SER A 21 -17.68 -19.71 13.30
CA SER A 21 -16.99 -19.14 14.45
C SER A 21 -16.54 -17.69 14.18
N ASP A 22 -16.10 -16.96 15.20
CA ASP A 22 -15.64 -15.58 15.01
C ASP A 22 -14.39 -15.56 14.11
N MET A 23 -13.42 -16.44 14.41
CA MET A 23 -12.20 -16.60 13.62
C MET A 23 -12.51 -16.98 12.17
N GLU A 24 -13.40 -17.96 11.95
CA GLU A 24 -13.77 -18.38 10.60
C GLU A 24 -14.38 -17.23 9.79
N TRP A 25 -15.25 -16.44 10.41
CA TRP A 25 -15.84 -15.29 9.76
C TRP A 25 -14.77 -14.24 9.39
N MET A 26 -13.86 -13.92 10.31
CA MET A 26 -12.78 -12.96 10.05
C MET A 26 -11.89 -13.40 8.89
N ILE A 27 -11.50 -14.68 8.82
CA ILE A 27 -10.70 -15.23 7.71
C ILE A 27 -11.46 -15.16 6.38
N ARG A 28 -12.77 -15.43 6.38
CA ARG A 28 -13.59 -15.32 5.16
C ARG A 28 -13.81 -13.87 4.73
N ASP A 29 -13.75 -12.94 5.68
CA ASP A 29 -13.90 -11.49 5.50
C ASP A 29 -12.55 -10.74 5.57
N TRP A 30 -11.43 -11.43 5.29
CA TRP A 30 -10.09 -11.03 5.72
C TRP A 30 -9.67 -9.61 5.33
N VAL A 31 -10.10 -9.12 4.17
CA VAL A 31 -9.74 -7.79 3.67
C VAL A 31 -10.14 -6.67 4.62
N ASN A 32 -11.18 -6.88 5.43
CA ASN A 32 -11.74 -5.88 6.34
C ASN A 32 -11.09 -5.89 7.74
N TRP A 33 -10.22 -6.83 8.06
CA TRP A 33 -9.61 -6.97 9.40
C TRP A 33 -8.14 -6.59 9.41
N LYS A 34 -7.78 -5.62 10.27
CA LYS A 34 -6.41 -5.08 10.37
C LYS A 34 -5.34 -6.15 10.60
N TRP A 35 -5.62 -7.17 11.43
CA TRP A 35 -4.64 -8.21 11.70
C TRP A 35 -4.41 -9.17 10.53
N LEU A 36 -5.34 -9.22 9.56
CA LEU A 36 -5.23 -10.07 8.37
C LEU A 36 -4.67 -9.31 7.17
N SER A 37 -5.23 -8.14 6.84
CA SER A 37 -4.79 -7.38 5.66
C SER A 37 -3.89 -6.20 5.99
N GLY A 38 -3.79 -5.80 7.25
CA GLY A 38 -3.05 -4.59 7.62
C GLY A 38 -3.77 -3.29 7.27
N ASP A 39 -5.04 -3.34 6.86
CA ASP A 39 -5.79 -2.23 6.23
C ASP A 39 -5.37 -1.98 4.77
N HIS A 40 -6.25 -1.35 3.98
CA HIS A 40 -6.10 -1.21 2.54
C HIS A 40 -4.89 -0.36 2.12
N ILE A 41 -4.29 0.39 3.04
CA ILE A 41 -3.02 1.07 2.81
C ILE A 41 -1.85 0.07 2.72
N VAL A 42 -1.88 -1.02 3.49
CA VAL A 42 -0.83 -2.05 3.52
C VAL A 42 -1.11 -3.15 2.49
N GLU A 43 -2.38 -3.48 2.24
CA GLU A 43 -2.75 -4.56 1.32
C GLU A 43 -2.81 -4.13 -0.15
N GLN A 44 -3.27 -2.91 -0.44
CA GLN A 44 -3.48 -2.42 -1.81
C GLN A 44 -2.60 -1.23 -2.15
N HIS A 45 -2.72 -0.15 -1.38
CA HIS A 45 -2.01 1.10 -1.69
C HIS A 45 -0.48 0.96 -1.61
N VAL A 46 0.01 -0.09 -0.94
CA VAL A 46 1.44 -0.42 -0.86
C VAL A 46 2.09 -0.50 -2.25
N HIS A 47 1.34 -0.91 -3.28
CA HIS A 47 1.84 -0.94 -4.65
C HIS A 47 2.24 0.45 -5.18
N ASN A 48 1.41 1.48 -5.01
CA ASN A 48 1.77 2.82 -5.49
C ASN A 48 2.87 3.44 -4.61
N ILE A 49 2.87 3.13 -3.31
CA ILE A 49 3.96 3.52 -2.41
C ILE A 49 5.28 2.93 -2.91
N ASP A 50 5.28 1.63 -3.20
CA ASP A 50 6.44 0.88 -3.71
C ASP A 50 6.98 1.49 -5.02
N VAL A 51 6.12 1.79 -6.00
CA VAL A 51 6.53 2.43 -7.27
C VAL A 51 7.31 3.72 -7.04
N PHE A 52 6.89 4.56 -6.08
CA PHE A 52 7.62 5.78 -5.77
C PHE A 52 8.96 5.49 -5.09
N LEU A 53 9.00 4.57 -4.12
CA LEU A 53 10.25 4.19 -3.44
C LEU A 53 11.25 3.59 -4.44
N TRP A 54 10.80 2.68 -5.29
CA TRP A 54 11.58 2.07 -6.37
C TRP A 54 12.11 3.12 -7.35
N MET A 55 11.24 3.99 -7.87
CA MET A 55 11.66 4.95 -8.90
C MET A 55 12.62 6.02 -8.37
N THR A 56 12.49 6.38 -7.09
CA THR A 56 13.36 7.38 -6.47
C THR A 56 14.62 6.78 -5.84
N GLY A 57 14.59 5.49 -5.49
CA GLY A 57 15.62 4.83 -4.68
C GLY A 57 15.70 5.38 -3.26
N LEU A 58 14.68 6.11 -2.79
CA LEU A 58 14.67 6.79 -1.50
C LEU A 58 13.84 6.02 -0.49
N LYS A 59 14.23 6.16 0.77
CA LYS A 59 13.53 5.60 1.91
C LYS A 59 12.83 6.70 2.72
N PRO A 60 11.59 6.48 3.20
CA PRO A 60 10.93 7.45 4.06
C PRO A 60 11.55 7.43 5.47
N VAL A 61 11.74 8.61 6.06
CA VAL A 61 12.27 8.77 7.43
C VAL A 61 11.16 9.02 8.44
N LYS A 62 10.01 9.55 8.02
CA LYS A 62 8.80 9.70 8.84
C LYS A 62 7.54 9.85 8.00
N ALA A 63 6.40 9.58 8.62
CA ALA A 63 5.06 9.80 8.07
C ALA A 63 4.23 10.67 9.02
N THR A 64 3.46 11.60 8.46
CA THR A 64 2.37 12.30 9.18
C THR A 64 1.10 12.12 8.38
N ALA A 65 0.00 11.73 9.02
CA ALA A 65 -1.18 11.31 8.29
C ALA A 65 -2.50 11.69 8.96
N VAL A 66 -3.55 11.72 8.14
CA VAL A 66 -4.94 11.75 8.56
C VAL A 66 -5.68 10.60 7.90
N GLY A 67 -6.67 10.05 8.60
CA GLY A 67 -7.50 8.99 8.08
C GLY A 67 -8.80 8.90 8.88
N ALA A 68 -9.78 8.17 8.35
CA ALA A 68 -11.04 7.97 9.04
C ALA A 68 -11.80 6.76 8.51
N ARG A 69 -12.71 6.25 9.34
CA ARG A 69 -13.80 5.37 8.92
C ARG A 69 -15.09 6.18 8.76
N HIS A 70 -15.81 5.91 7.68
CA HIS A 70 -17.08 6.54 7.32
C HIS A 70 -18.17 5.54 6.95
N ARG A 71 -17.88 4.53 6.11
CA ARG A 71 -18.93 3.73 5.44
C ARG A 71 -18.70 2.22 5.47
N ARG A 72 -17.53 1.73 5.92
CA ARG A 72 -17.29 0.28 6.05
C ARG A 72 -18.35 -0.43 6.91
N VAL A 73 -18.80 -1.60 6.44
CA VAL A 73 -19.84 -2.43 7.07
C VAL A 73 -19.26 -3.34 8.15
N THR A 74 -18.18 -4.07 7.84
CA THR A 74 -17.52 -5.01 8.76
C THR A 74 -16.10 -4.56 9.08
N GLY A 75 -15.41 -5.31 9.95
CA GLY A 75 -14.00 -5.08 10.23
C GLY A 75 -13.70 -3.82 11.04
N ASP A 76 -12.42 -3.55 11.22
CA ASP A 76 -11.88 -2.60 12.21
C ASP A 76 -10.94 -1.55 11.58
N GLN A 77 -11.12 -1.34 10.28
CA GLN A 77 -10.30 -0.51 9.39
C GLN A 77 -10.89 0.86 9.07
N TYR A 78 -10.07 1.73 8.47
CA TYR A 78 -10.45 3.02 7.90
C TYR A 78 -10.91 2.89 6.45
N ASP A 79 -11.72 3.85 6.00
CA ASP A 79 -12.16 3.98 4.61
C ASP A 79 -11.14 4.76 3.76
N GLN A 80 -10.28 5.56 4.41
CA GLN A 80 -9.33 6.43 3.73
C GLN A 80 -8.10 6.77 4.57
N PHE A 81 -7.00 7.04 3.86
CA PHE A 81 -5.75 7.57 4.39
C PHE A 81 -5.22 8.69 3.48
N SER A 82 -4.64 9.71 4.09
CA SER A 82 -3.86 10.76 3.43
C SER A 82 -2.60 10.98 4.25
N VAL A 83 -1.45 10.62 3.68
CA VAL A 83 -0.16 10.53 4.34
C VAL A 83 0.83 11.44 3.63
N ASP A 84 1.56 12.23 4.39
CA ASP A 84 2.77 12.92 3.95
C ASP A 84 3.98 12.13 4.45
N PHE A 85 4.75 11.57 3.52
CA PHE A 85 6.01 10.90 3.79
C PHE A 85 7.17 11.84 3.49
N GLU A 86 8.03 12.07 4.48
CA GLU A 86 9.31 12.76 4.29
C GLU A 86 10.39 11.72 4.00
N MET A 87 11.15 11.91 2.92
CA MET A 87 12.23 11.02 2.49
C MET A 87 13.57 11.45 3.10
N GLU A 88 14.54 10.54 3.10
CA GLU A 88 15.89 10.78 3.65
C GLU A 88 16.65 11.98 3.07
N ASN A 89 16.30 12.41 1.85
CA ASN A 89 16.88 13.59 1.20
C ASN A 89 16.00 14.87 1.35
N GLY A 90 14.94 14.80 2.14
CA GLY A 90 14.03 15.91 2.43
C GLY A 90 12.95 16.17 1.38
N ILE A 91 12.82 15.36 0.31
CA ILE A 91 11.65 15.46 -0.55
C ILE A 91 10.44 14.82 0.13
N HIS A 92 9.25 15.30 -0.26
CA HIS A 92 8.00 14.74 0.21
C HIS A 92 7.34 13.88 -0.87
N MET A 93 6.66 12.84 -0.42
CA MET A 93 5.67 12.08 -1.17
C MET A 93 4.30 12.21 -0.49
N HIS A 94 3.33 12.78 -1.19
CA HIS A 94 1.95 12.71 -0.74
C HIS A 94 1.31 11.40 -1.19
N SER A 95 0.72 10.68 -0.27
CA SER A 95 0.12 9.37 -0.49
C SER A 95 -1.33 9.40 -0.07
N MET A 96 -2.25 9.00 -0.95
CA MET A 96 -3.68 9.05 -0.67
C MET A 96 -4.38 7.80 -1.17
N CYS A 97 -5.16 7.16 -0.31
CA CYS A 97 -6.01 6.05 -0.70
C CYS A 97 -7.40 6.13 -0.06
N ARG A 98 -8.39 5.57 -0.77
CA ARG A 98 -9.80 5.58 -0.35
C ARG A 98 -10.53 4.37 -0.93
N GLN A 99 -11.41 3.77 -0.14
CA GLN A 99 -12.36 2.74 -0.55
C GLN A 99 -13.79 3.18 -0.21
N ILE A 100 -14.39 4.01 -1.07
CA ILE A 100 -15.77 4.50 -0.89
C ILE A 100 -16.49 4.55 -2.24
N ASP A 101 -17.62 3.85 -2.33
CA ASP A 101 -18.47 3.82 -3.52
C ASP A 101 -19.08 5.19 -3.87
N GLY A 102 -19.17 5.46 -5.17
CA GLY A 102 -19.78 6.68 -5.72
C GLY A 102 -18.86 7.90 -5.72
N CYS A 103 -17.56 7.72 -5.45
CA CYS A 103 -16.56 8.79 -5.49
C CYS A 103 -15.63 8.66 -6.73
N SER A 104 -14.99 9.77 -7.13
CA SER A 104 -14.03 9.79 -8.24
C SER A 104 -12.84 8.85 -8.00
N THR A 105 -12.55 7.97 -8.93
CA THR A 105 -11.44 7.01 -8.82
C THR A 105 -10.13 7.62 -9.32
N ASN A 106 -9.02 7.19 -8.74
CA ASN A 106 -7.67 7.51 -9.21
C ASN A 106 -6.69 6.48 -8.66
N VAL A 107 -6.11 5.66 -9.54
CA VAL A 107 -4.98 4.78 -9.22
C VAL A 107 -3.83 5.23 -10.11
N SER A 108 -2.87 5.95 -9.55
CA SER A 108 -1.75 6.50 -10.31
C SER A 108 -0.61 6.99 -9.43
N GLU A 109 0.51 7.26 -10.08
CA GLU A 109 1.71 7.85 -9.53
C GLU A 109 2.09 9.05 -10.38
N PHE A 110 2.54 10.09 -9.71
CA PHE A 110 3.10 11.28 -10.32
C PHE A 110 4.41 11.63 -9.64
N ILE A 111 5.48 11.76 -10.40
CA ILE A 111 6.81 12.12 -9.88
C ILE A 111 7.27 13.40 -10.54
N GLN A 112 7.69 14.36 -9.72
CA GLN A 112 8.25 15.64 -10.13
C GLN A 112 9.74 15.70 -9.78
N GLY A 113 10.56 15.79 -10.83
CA GLY A 113 11.98 16.06 -10.75
C GLY A 113 12.32 17.51 -11.12
N THR A 114 13.61 17.82 -11.07
CA THR A 114 14.14 19.16 -11.40
C THR A 114 14.20 19.46 -12.90
N LYS A 115 14.02 18.45 -13.75
CA LYS A 115 14.08 18.56 -15.22
C LYS A 115 12.78 18.19 -15.93
N GLY A 116 11.80 17.71 -15.18
CA GLY A 116 10.61 17.13 -15.77
C GLY A 116 9.78 16.33 -14.78
N SER A 117 8.77 15.66 -15.30
CA SER A 117 7.85 14.82 -14.54
C SER A 117 7.55 13.51 -15.26
N TRP A 118 7.03 12.55 -14.50
CA TRP A 118 6.49 11.30 -15.00
C TRP A 118 5.12 11.04 -14.39
N ASN A 119 4.21 10.45 -15.16
CA ASN A 119 2.89 10.02 -14.69
C ASN A 119 2.59 8.60 -15.20
N SER A 120 2.07 7.74 -14.32
CA SER A 120 1.73 6.36 -14.71
C SER A 120 0.47 6.25 -15.55
N ALA A 121 -0.40 7.26 -15.58
CA ALA A 121 -1.63 7.25 -16.37
C ALA A 121 -1.38 7.41 -17.89
N ASP A 122 -0.30 8.09 -18.28
CA ASP A 122 0.06 8.32 -19.69
C ASP A 122 1.37 7.64 -20.12
N HIS A 123 2.13 7.11 -19.15
CA HIS A 123 3.44 6.50 -19.36
C HIS A 123 4.44 7.44 -20.07
N GLU A 124 4.32 8.75 -19.83
CA GLU A 124 5.13 9.79 -20.45
C GLU A 124 6.10 10.43 -19.45
N ILE A 125 7.31 10.73 -19.93
CA ILE A 125 8.21 11.67 -19.28
C ILE A 125 8.12 12.99 -20.03
N LYS A 126 7.81 14.07 -19.29
CA LYS A 126 7.66 15.43 -19.81
C LYS A 126 8.75 16.32 -19.26
N ASP A 127 9.26 17.26 -20.06
CA ASP A 127 10.11 18.34 -19.56
C ASP A 127 9.30 19.38 -18.77
N LEU A 128 9.97 20.40 -18.21
CA LEU A 128 9.30 21.46 -17.44
C LEU A 128 8.38 22.37 -18.29
N ALA A 129 8.52 22.36 -19.61
CA ALA A 129 7.63 23.08 -20.53
C ALA A 129 6.42 22.24 -20.94
N GLY A 130 6.35 20.98 -20.51
CA GLY A 130 5.28 20.03 -20.83
C GLY A 130 5.51 19.27 -22.14
N ASN A 131 6.69 19.38 -22.76
CA ASN A 131 7.01 18.60 -23.95
C ASN A 131 7.29 17.15 -23.56
N VAL A 132 6.68 16.19 -24.26
CA VAL A 132 6.99 14.77 -24.10
C VAL A 132 8.39 14.51 -24.63
N ILE A 133 9.31 14.09 -23.75
CA ILE A 133 10.69 13.75 -24.11
C ILE A 133 10.94 12.25 -24.21
N TRP A 134 10.07 11.45 -23.58
CA TRP A 134 10.05 10.00 -23.72
C TRP A 134 8.65 9.49 -23.44
N LYS A 135 8.27 8.39 -24.11
CA LYS A 135 7.03 7.67 -23.87
C LYS A 135 7.29 6.18 -24.05
N TYR A 136 6.66 5.37 -23.21
CA TYR A 136 6.69 3.92 -23.40
C TYR A 136 6.00 3.54 -24.73
N ASP A 137 6.74 2.85 -25.60
CA ASP A 137 6.24 2.39 -26.89
C ASP A 137 5.76 0.94 -26.78
N GLU A 138 4.48 0.76 -26.51
CA GLU A 138 3.86 -0.56 -26.38
C GLU A 138 3.98 -1.41 -27.65
N GLU A 139 3.89 -0.80 -28.84
CA GLU A 139 3.90 -1.53 -30.10
C GLU A 139 5.31 -2.01 -30.44
N ALA A 140 6.33 -1.18 -30.18
CA ALA A 140 7.72 -1.61 -30.26
C ALA A 140 8.01 -2.73 -29.25
N ALA A 141 7.51 -2.61 -28.01
CA ALA A 141 7.68 -3.65 -27.00
C ALA A 141 7.04 -4.98 -27.45
N LYS A 142 5.81 -4.96 -27.99
CA LYS A 142 5.11 -6.12 -28.57
C LYS A 142 5.83 -6.74 -29.75
N ALA A 143 6.50 -5.94 -30.57
CA ALA A 143 7.28 -6.43 -31.69
C ALA A 143 8.62 -7.06 -31.24
N GLN A 144 9.21 -6.55 -30.17
CA GLN A 144 10.53 -6.98 -29.69
C GLN A 144 10.46 -8.22 -28.78
N TRP A 145 9.45 -8.31 -27.92
CA TRP A 145 9.35 -9.36 -26.90
C TRP A 145 8.16 -10.27 -27.18
N GLN A 146 8.24 -11.54 -26.77
CA GLN A 146 7.13 -12.49 -26.91
C GLN A 146 6.23 -12.54 -25.68
N GLN A 147 6.78 -12.19 -24.51
CA GLN A 147 6.08 -12.17 -23.24
C GLN A 147 6.05 -10.74 -22.70
N HIS A 148 4.86 -10.31 -22.28
CA HIS A 148 4.60 -8.95 -21.79
C HIS A 148 3.82 -8.93 -20.47
N ASP A 149 3.30 -10.08 -20.03
CA ASP A 149 2.59 -10.19 -18.77
C ASP A 149 3.59 -10.10 -17.61
N PRO A 150 3.54 -9.03 -16.79
CA PRO A 150 4.47 -8.84 -15.69
C PRO A 150 4.40 -9.98 -14.66
N TYR A 151 3.22 -10.58 -14.46
CA TYR A 151 3.04 -11.71 -13.54
C TYR A 151 3.70 -12.99 -14.06
N VAL A 152 3.78 -13.15 -15.39
CA VAL A 152 4.54 -14.27 -15.95
C VAL A 152 6.04 -13.97 -15.88
N LEU A 153 6.45 -12.72 -16.14
CA LEU A 153 7.85 -12.32 -16.12
C LEU A 153 8.48 -12.46 -14.73
N GLU A 154 7.80 -12.05 -13.65
CA GLU A 154 8.30 -12.23 -12.27
C GLU A 154 8.55 -13.72 -11.96
N HIS A 155 7.64 -14.61 -12.39
CA HIS A 155 7.77 -16.05 -12.17
C HIS A 155 8.89 -16.65 -13.03
N VAL A 156 9.03 -16.19 -14.27
CA VAL A 156 10.13 -16.58 -15.15
C VAL A 156 11.47 -16.19 -14.53
N ASP A 157 11.58 -14.98 -13.99
CA ASP A 157 12.82 -14.52 -13.37
C ASP A 157 13.16 -15.31 -12.11
N TRP A 158 12.19 -15.52 -11.23
CA TRP A 158 12.34 -16.35 -10.03
C TRP A 158 12.79 -17.78 -10.35
N VAL A 159 12.11 -18.45 -11.30
CA VAL A 159 12.46 -19.80 -11.73
C VAL A 159 13.85 -19.85 -12.37
N ASN A 160 14.22 -18.84 -13.16
CA ASN A 160 15.54 -18.76 -13.78
C ASN A 160 16.65 -18.65 -12.73
N HIS A 161 16.48 -17.80 -11.71
CA HIS A 161 17.44 -17.66 -10.62
C HIS A 161 17.63 -18.95 -9.83
N ILE A 162 16.54 -19.65 -9.49
CA ILE A 162 16.60 -20.98 -8.86
C ILE A 162 17.39 -21.96 -9.72
N ARG A 163 17.07 -22.05 -11.02
CA ARG A 163 17.69 -23.02 -11.92
C ARG A 163 19.16 -22.74 -12.22
N LYS A 164 19.56 -21.47 -12.20
CA LYS A 164 20.95 -21.03 -12.40
C LYS A 164 21.76 -21.05 -11.09
N GLY A 165 21.11 -21.19 -9.94
CA GLY A 165 21.75 -21.06 -8.64
C GLY A 165 22.27 -19.64 -8.38
N THR A 166 21.61 -18.63 -8.94
CA THR A 166 21.95 -17.21 -8.75
C THR A 166 20.97 -16.55 -7.79
N MET A 167 21.45 -15.62 -6.98
CA MET A 167 20.62 -14.87 -6.04
C MET A 167 19.87 -13.75 -6.75
N HIS A 168 18.60 -13.54 -6.37
CA HIS A 168 17.80 -12.36 -6.69
C HIS A 168 17.12 -11.91 -5.40
N ASP A 169 17.20 -10.62 -5.07
CA ASP A 169 16.62 -10.07 -3.84
C ASP A 169 15.69 -8.90 -4.18
N GLU A 170 14.40 -9.16 -4.09
CA GLU A 170 13.34 -8.14 -4.07
C GLU A 170 12.71 -8.02 -2.67
N ALA A 171 13.03 -8.95 -1.76
CA ALA A 171 12.43 -9.02 -0.45
C ALA A 171 12.83 -7.82 0.43
N SER A 172 14.07 -7.34 0.28
CA SER A 172 14.55 -6.13 0.95
C SER A 172 13.74 -4.89 0.55
N GLU A 173 13.48 -4.72 -0.74
CA GLU A 173 12.70 -3.60 -1.29
C GLU A 173 11.22 -3.71 -0.87
N CYS A 174 10.61 -4.89 -1.03
CA CYS A 174 9.25 -5.14 -0.57
C CYS A 174 9.10 -4.91 0.94
N GLY A 175 10.10 -5.29 1.74
CA GLY A 175 10.10 -5.06 3.18
C GLY A 175 10.07 -3.57 3.53
N ILE A 176 10.78 -2.74 2.76
CA ILE A 176 10.77 -1.28 2.92
C ILE A 176 9.37 -0.73 2.58
N SER A 177 8.79 -1.13 1.45
CA SER A 177 7.49 -0.66 0.99
C SER A 177 6.36 -1.07 1.94
N CYS A 178 6.35 -2.33 2.39
CA CYS A 178 5.41 -2.82 3.40
C CYS A 178 5.50 -2.03 4.70
N LEU A 179 6.72 -1.78 5.21
CA LEU A 179 6.89 -1.01 6.44
C LEU A 179 6.51 0.47 6.26
N ALA A 180 6.72 1.05 5.07
CA ALA A 180 6.22 2.38 4.75
C ALA A 180 4.69 2.46 4.80
N GLY A 181 3.99 1.45 4.25
CA GLY A 181 2.53 1.33 4.36
C GLY A 181 2.06 1.24 5.82
N VAL A 182 2.71 0.39 6.62
CA VAL A 182 2.44 0.26 8.07
C VAL A 182 2.70 1.58 8.80
N MET A 183 3.80 2.27 8.50
CA MET A 183 4.13 3.58 9.08
C MET A 183 3.05 4.63 8.78
N GLY A 184 2.58 4.69 7.52
CA GLY A 184 1.49 5.58 7.12
C GLY A 184 0.17 5.27 7.84
N ARG A 185 -0.14 3.98 8.03
CA ARG A 185 -1.31 3.53 8.78
C ARG A 185 -1.25 3.97 10.24
N GLU A 186 -0.14 3.66 10.93
CA GLU A 186 0.01 4.00 12.35
C GLU A 186 0.01 5.51 12.58
N ALA A 187 0.60 6.29 11.67
CA ALA A 187 0.51 7.75 11.72
C ALA A 187 -0.95 8.23 11.67
N ALA A 188 -1.79 7.64 10.82
CA ALA A 188 -3.20 8.03 10.70
C ALA A 188 -4.05 7.58 11.90
N TYR A 189 -3.82 6.36 12.39
CA TYR A 189 -4.54 5.81 13.55
C TYR A 189 -4.22 6.56 14.84
N THR A 190 -2.97 6.91 15.05
CA THR A 190 -2.55 7.65 16.24
C THR A 190 -2.80 9.15 16.11
N GLY A 191 -2.81 9.68 14.89
CA GLY A 191 -2.84 11.12 14.61
C GLY A 191 -1.50 11.82 14.85
N GLY A 192 -0.44 11.04 15.11
CA GLY A 192 0.91 11.53 15.33
C GLY A 192 1.80 11.36 14.11
N THR A 193 2.94 12.04 14.14
CA THR A 193 4.06 11.70 13.26
C THR A 193 4.73 10.42 13.77
N VAL A 194 4.99 9.48 12.87
CA VAL A 194 5.71 8.23 13.15
C VAL A 194 6.98 8.21 12.34
N THR A 195 8.12 7.99 12.99
CA THR A 195 9.43 7.88 12.33
C THR A 195 9.73 6.45 11.91
N TRP A 196 10.65 6.29 10.96
CA TRP A 196 11.11 4.97 10.52
C TRP A 196 11.72 4.16 11.66
N ASP A 197 12.54 4.81 12.49
CA ASP A 197 13.20 4.15 13.62
C ASP A 197 12.18 3.69 14.67
N GLU A 198 11.15 4.49 14.96
CA GLU A 198 10.07 4.11 15.87
C GLU A 198 9.27 2.91 15.35
N ILE A 199 8.87 2.92 14.08
CA ILE A 199 8.03 1.84 13.55
C ILE A 199 8.81 0.54 13.34
N SER A 200 10.07 0.63 12.92
CA SER A 200 10.94 -0.55 12.74
C SER A 200 11.37 -1.20 14.05
N ALA A 201 11.38 -0.44 15.16
CA ALA A 201 11.65 -0.95 16.50
C ALA A 201 10.37 -1.29 17.30
N SER A 202 9.19 -1.14 16.69
CA SER A 202 7.90 -1.31 17.38
C SER A 202 7.63 -2.78 17.72
N ASN A 203 7.09 -3.02 18.93
CA ASN A 203 6.58 -4.33 19.36
C ASN A 203 5.07 -4.49 19.07
N LEU A 204 4.50 -3.64 18.22
CA LEU A 204 3.09 -3.68 17.86
C LEU A 204 2.77 -5.02 17.18
N ASP A 205 1.81 -5.74 17.73
CA ASP A 205 1.32 -7.00 17.17
C ASP A 205 -0.21 -6.98 17.17
N TYR A 206 -0.81 -7.19 16.00
CA TYR A 206 -2.25 -7.32 15.84
C TYR A 206 -2.69 -8.79 15.76
N MET A 207 -1.75 -9.73 15.68
CA MET A 207 -2.04 -11.14 15.59
C MET A 207 -2.79 -11.61 16.85
N PRO A 208 -3.88 -12.37 16.68
CA PRO A 208 -4.55 -13.01 17.81
C PRO A 208 -3.62 -13.94 18.58
N GLU A 209 -3.73 -13.97 19.91
CA GLU A 209 -2.94 -14.90 20.76
C GLU A 209 -3.19 -16.38 20.39
N LYS A 210 -4.39 -16.70 19.88
CA LYS A 210 -4.79 -18.05 19.50
C LYS A 210 -5.29 -18.09 18.06
N LEU A 211 -4.64 -18.90 17.24
CA LEU A 211 -5.03 -19.15 15.85
C LEU A 211 -5.86 -20.43 15.72
N GLU A 212 -7.06 -20.42 16.30
CA GLU A 212 -7.98 -21.57 16.32
C GLU A 212 -9.36 -21.17 15.78
N LEU A 213 -10.02 -22.09 15.06
CA LEU A 213 -11.40 -21.87 14.60
C LEU A 213 -12.35 -21.88 15.81
N GLY A 214 -12.63 -20.70 16.35
CA GLY A 214 -13.38 -20.54 17.58
C GLY A 214 -13.85 -19.12 17.84
N LYS A 215 -14.25 -18.88 19.09
CA LYS A 215 -14.60 -17.54 19.55
C LYS A 215 -13.36 -16.65 19.61
N MET A 216 -13.54 -15.39 19.26
CA MET A 216 -12.53 -14.34 19.32
C MET A 216 -13.00 -13.26 20.29
N PRO A 217 -12.07 -12.54 20.94
CA PRO A 217 -12.44 -11.39 21.76
C PRO A 217 -12.82 -10.21 20.84
N MET A 218 -14.01 -10.28 20.23
CA MET A 218 -14.45 -9.33 19.20
C MET A 218 -14.43 -7.86 19.65
N GLN A 219 -14.50 -7.61 20.96
CA GLN A 219 -14.40 -6.27 21.54
C GLN A 219 -13.01 -5.62 21.40
N ASP A 220 -11.97 -6.39 21.10
CA ASP A 220 -10.61 -5.87 20.92
C ASP A 220 -10.37 -5.37 19.49
N TYR A 221 -11.19 -5.81 18.53
CA TYR A 221 -11.11 -5.43 17.11
C TYR A 221 -11.96 -4.20 16.84
N VAL A 222 -11.53 -3.06 17.36
CA VAL A 222 -12.21 -1.78 17.21
C VAL A 222 -11.54 -0.88 16.20
N VAL A 223 -12.35 -0.02 15.59
CA VAL A 223 -11.88 1.06 14.73
C VAL A 223 -11.09 2.05 15.57
N MET A 224 -9.86 2.33 15.15
CA MET A 224 -8.97 3.26 15.86
C MET A 224 -9.58 4.66 15.90
N VAL A 225 -9.51 5.32 17.04
CA VAL A 225 -10.01 6.70 17.18
C VAL A 225 -8.82 7.63 17.34
N THR A 226 -8.49 8.35 16.27
CA THR A 226 -7.41 9.33 16.22
C THR A 226 -7.48 10.31 17.40
N GLY A 227 -6.35 10.56 18.06
CA GLY A 227 -6.26 11.48 19.19
C GLY A 227 -6.78 10.95 20.53
N LYS A 228 -7.23 9.70 20.63
CA LYS A 228 -7.31 9.01 21.93
C LYS A 228 -5.91 8.57 22.36
N GLU A 229 -5.61 8.70 23.65
CA GLU A 229 -4.31 8.35 24.23
C GLU A 229 -3.92 6.89 23.90
N LYS A 230 -2.61 6.68 23.70
CA LYS A 230 -1.98 5.37 23.42
C LYS A 230 -2.20 4.38 24.55
#